data_AF-A0A9Q5N990-F1
#
_entry.id   AF-A0A9Q5N990-F1
#
_cell.length_a   1.000
_cell.length_b   1.000
_cell.length_c   1.000
_cell.angle_alpha   90.00
_cell.angle_beta   90.00
_cell.angle_gamma   90.00
#
_symmetry.space_group_name_H-M   'P 1'
#
loop_
_entity.id
_entity.type
_entity.pdbx_description
1 polymer ?
#
loop_
_entity_poly.entity_id
_entity_poly.type
_entity_poly.pdbx_seq_one_letter_code
_entity_poly.pdbx_strand_id
1 'polypeptide(L)'
;MLYITLAVTASSAFVTASPSVGKRQLDTSVLCGQFDSSIKGPYTLLLDQFGSSGATSGSQCAQVTALSGRGLRRRGYDLFTSTSPDGDNINEIMVWLANINAGPISDVFNAQRKAVPAVTNIGLEGDSWNLFIGSNGANNVFSFLPTSGTIQSFSADINSFLKFLIANEGLPDTQFL
;
A
#
# COMPACT_ATOMS: atom_id res chain seq x y z
N MET A 1 -59.97 27.74 56.71
CA MET A 1 -59.13 27.75 55.50
C MET A 1 -57.83 27.04 55.82
N LEU A 2 -57.64 25.84 55.29
CA LEU A 2 -56.47 25.00 55.52
C LEU A 2 -55.50 25.20 54.34
N TYR A 3 -54.28 25.68 54.60
CA TYR A 3 -53.23 25.82 53.59
C TYR A 3 -52.40 24.54 53.54
N ILE A 4 -52.29 23.93 52.35
CA ILE A 4 -51.39 22.78 52.10
C ILE A 4 -50.15 23.33 51.38
N THR A 5 -49.00 23.25 52.03
CA THR A 5 -47.71 23.63 51.47
C THR A 5 -47.13 22.44 50.69
N LEU A 6 -46.90 22.61 49.40
CA LEU A 6 -46.30 21.59 48.53
C LEU A 6 -44.76 21.68 48.62
N ALA A 7 -44.10 20.66 49.17
CA ALA A 7 -42.64 20.56 49.17
C ALA A 7 -42.16 19.91 47.87
N VAL A 8 -41.38 20.63 47.06
CA VAL A 8 -40.71 20.08 45.86
C VAL A 8 -39.34 19.56 46.28
N THR A 9 -39.15 18.25 46.23
CA THR A 9 -37.84 17.61 46.43
C THR A 9 -37.03 17.68 45.13
N ALA A 10 -35.90 18.41 45.17
CA ALA A 10 -34.94 18.43 44.07
C ALA A 10 -34.15 17.11 44.05
N SER A 11 -34.34 16.28 43.02
CA SER A 11 -33.52 15.10 42.79
C SER A 11 -32.20 15.50 42.13
N SER A 12 -31.09 15.29 42.84
CA SER A 12 -29.74 15.45 42.30
C SER A 12 -29.50 14.39 41.21
N ALA A 13 -29.33 14.84 39.96
CA ALA A 13 -28.88 13.97 38.88
C ALA A 13 -27.39 13.64 39.08
N PHE A 14 -27.07 12.36 39.27
CA PHE A 14 -25.70 11.88 39.25
C PHE A 14 -25.23 11.83 37.79
N VAL A 15 -24.27 12.69 37.43
CA VAL A 15 -23.55 12.60 36.16
C VAL A 15 -22.51 11.51 36.29
N THR A 16 -22.78 10.32 35.75
CA THR A 16 -21.78 9.27 35.60
C THR A 16 -20.84 9.67 34.46
N ALA A 17 -19.58 9.97 34.77
CA ALA A 17 -18.54 10.11 33.76
C ALA A 17 -18.44 8.79 32.97
N SER A 18 -18.62 8.85 31.65
CA SER A 18 -18.37 7.69 30.80
C SER A 18 -16.88 7.36 30.87
N PRO A 19 -16.48 6.07 30.95
CA PRO A 19 -15.08 5.70 30.88
C PRO A 19 -14.53 6.20 29.55
N SER A 20 -13.50 7.05 29.61
CA SER A 20 -12.72 7.41 28.44
C SER A 20 -12.03 6.15 27.96
N VAL A 21 -12.52 5.57 26.88
CA VAL A 21 -11.78 4.59 26.09
C VAL A 21 -10.46 5.28 25.73
N GLY A 22 -9.38 4.89 26.39
CA GLY A 22 -8.05 5.40 26.10
C GLY A 22 -7.80 5.18 24.62
N LYS A 23 -7.58 6.27 23.86
CA LYS A 23 -7.13 6.14 22.48
C LYS A 23 -5.86 5.30 22.51
N ARG A 24 -5.90 4.12 21.90
CA ARG A 24 -4.72 3.27 21.73
C ARG A 24 -3.69 4.15 21.01
N GLN A 25 -2.70 4.67 21.74
CA GLN A 25 -1.74 5.60 21.18
C GLN A 25 -0.94 4.82 20.14
N LEU A 26 -1.03 5.26 18.89
CA LEU A 26 -0.25 4.66 17.82
C LEU A 26 1.23 4.94 18.13
N ASP A 27 2.04 3.90 18.22
CA ASP A 27 3.49 4.08 18.38
C ASP A 27 4.05 4.70 17.10
N THR A 28 4.47 5.96 17.21
CA THR A 28 4.98 6.78 16.12
C THR A 28 6.52 6.84 16.13
N SER A 29 7.19 5.81 16.61
CA SER A 29 8.65 5.74 16.59
C SER A 29 9.17 5.87 15.15
N VAL A 30 10.25 6.65 14.99
CA VAL A 30 10.94 6.79 13.71
C VAL A 30 11.83 5.56 13.53
N LEU A 31 11.64 4.86 12.42
CA LEU A 31 12.45 3.75 11.95
C LEU A 31 13.51 4.31 11.00
N CYS A 32 14.79 3.94 11.17
CA CYS A 32 15.87 4.42 10.31
C CYS A 32 16.89 3.33 9.95
N GLY A 33 16.86 2.19 10.62
CA GLY A 33 17.70 1.03 10.33
C GLY A 33 17.29 0.34 9.04
N GLN A 34 18.23 -0.39 8.45
CA GLN A 34 18.05 -0.99 7.12
C GLN A 34 16.84 -1.94 7.04
N PHE A 35 16.58 -2.68 8.12
CA PHE A 35 15.51 -3.70 8.24
C PHE A 35 14.60 -3.41 9.44
N ASP A 36 14.50 -2.14 9.85
CA ASP A 36 13.58 -1.77 10.92
C ASP A 36 12.14 -2.08 10.49
N SER A 37 11.36 -2.60 11.45
CA SER A 37 9.96 -2.95 11.24
C SER A 37 9.08 -2.43 12.37
N SER A 38 7.80 -2.26 12.10
CA SER A 38 6.84 -1.86 13.12
C SER A 38 5.45 -2.44 12.84
N ILE A 39 4.96 -3.27 13.75
CA ILE A 39 3.63 -3.89 13.67
C ILE A 39 2.59 -2.90 14.20
N LYS A 40 1.54 -2.65 13.40
CA LYS A 40 0.43 -1.77 13.73
C LYS A 40 -0.92 -2.38 13.30
N GLY A 41 -1.41 -3.30 14.12
CA GLY A 41 -2.65 -4.03 13.83
C GLY A 41 -2.40 -5.08 12.75
N PRO A 42 -3.16 -5.09 11.64
CA PRO A 42 -2.96 -6.04 10.55
C PRO A 42 -1.80 -5.65 9.61
N TYR A 43 -1.21 -4.46 9.81
CA TYR A 43 -0.14 -3.95 8.97
C TYR A 43 1.21 -4.08 9.68
N THR A 44 2.23 -4.42 8.92
CA THR A 44 3.63 -4.27 9.33
C THR A 44 4.25 -3.22 8.42
N LEU A 45 4.72 -2.11 8.99
CA LEU A 45 5.59 -1.19 8.25
C LEU A 45 6.99 -1.80 8.24
N LEU A 46 7.55 -1.97 7.04
CA LEU A 46 8.92 -2.42 6.84
C LEU A 46 9.72 -1.29 6.17
N LEU A 47 10.92 -1.00 6.66
CA LEU A 47 11.80 -0.02 6.04
C LEU A 47 12.60 -0.62 4.86
N ASP A 48 12.91 -1.92 4.92
CA ASP A 48 13.41 -2.79 3.84
C ASP A 48 14.30 -2.11 2.80
N GLN A 49 15.39 -1.51 3.26
CA GLN A 49 16.36 -0.80 2.42
C GLN A 49 17.32 -1.78 1.72
N PHE A 50 16.79 -2.79 1.01
CA PHE A 50 17.57 -3.82 0.33
C PHE A 50 18.52 -3.26 -0.74
N GLY A 51 18.13 -2.15 -1.39
CA GLY A 51 18.94 -1.45 -2.39
C GLY A 51 19.99 -0.46 -1.85
N SER A 52 20.16 -0.37 -0.52
CA SER A 52 21.04 0.65 0.09
C SER A 52 22.51 0.50 -0.30
N SER A 53 23.00 -0.73 -0.49
CA SER A 53 24.38 -1.00 -0.91
C SER A 53 24.70 -0.52 -2.33
N GLY A 54 23.68 -0.31 -3.17
CA GLY A 54 23.81 0.26 -4.50
C GLY A 54 23.89 1.79 -4.52
N ALA A 55 23.64 2.46 -3.39
CA ALA A 55 23.71 3.92 -3.28
C ALA A 55 25.13 4.36 -2.90
N THR A 56 25.64 5.43 -3.53
CA THR A 56 26.93 6.02 -3.16
C THR A 56 26.89 6.73 -1.79
N SER A 57 25.70 7.20 -1.39
CA SER A 57 25.41 7.82 -0.10
C SER A 57 23.89 7.96 0.08
N GLY A 58 23.42 8.09 1.32
CA GLY A 58 22.01 8.37 1.64
C GLY A 58 21.55 7.73 2.96
N SER A 59 20.39 8.15 3.43
CA SER A 59 19.65 7.48 4.51
C SER A 59 18.15 7.61 4.25
N GLN A 60 17.39 6.61 4.69
CA GLN A 60 15.93 6.65 4.66
C GLN A 60 15.39 6.31 6.04
N CYS A 61 14.38 7.07 6.47
CA CYS A 61 13.62 6.80 7.69
C CYS A 61 12.12 6.80 7.38
N ALA A 62 11.35 6.05 8.17
CA ALA A 62 9.91 5.97 8.06
C ALA A 62 9.26 6.09 9.44
N GLN A 63 8.03 6.60 9.48
CA GLN A 63 7.24 6.71 10.70
C GLN A 63 5.78 6.45 10.37
N VAL A 64 5.12 5.62 11.18
CA VAL A 64 3.67 5.49 11.11
C VAL A 64 3.05 6.68 11.84
N THR A 65 2.40 7.58 11.10
CA THR A 65 1.72 8.77 11.66
C THR A 65 0.22 8.55 11.84
N ALA A 66 -0.37 7.69 11.01
CA ALA A 66 -1.77 7.27 11.09
C ALA A 66 -1.95 5.92 10.38
N LEU A 67 -3.00 5.18 10.73
CA LEU A 67 -3.42 3.96 10.02
C LEU A 67 -4.41 4.25 8.88
N SER A 68 -4.74 5.53 8.69
CA SER A 68 -5.53 6.04 7.58
C SER A 68 -5.06 7.46 7.25
N GLY A 69 -4.80 7.76 5.98
CA GLY A 69 -4.31 9.08 5.59
C GLY A 69 -3.94 9.18 4.11
N ARG A 70 -4.03 10.39 3.55
CA ARG A 70 -3.59 10.73 2.18
C ARG A 70 -2.17 11.29 2.25
N GLY A 71 -1.13 10.45 2.15
CA GLY A 71 0.23 10.98 2.34
C GLY A 71 1.42 10.04 2.12
N LEU A 72 1.32 9.01 1.28
CA LEU A 72 2.47 8.17 0.97
C LEU A 72 3.29 8.76 -0.19
N ARG A 73 4.60 8.97 0.00
CA ARG A 73 5.53 9.58 -0.97
C ARG A 73 6.42 8.57 -1.74
N ARG A 74 6.13 7.27 -1.63
CA ARG A 74 6.31 6.31 -2.74
C ARG A 74 4.96 5.68 -2.95
N ARG A 75 4.38 5.92 -4.14
CA ARG A 75 3.00 5.58 -4.42
C ARG A 75 3.02 4.36 -5.31
N GLY A 76 2.89 3.19 -4.71
CA GLY A 76 2.73 1.96 -5.45
C GLY A 76 2.47 0.77 -4.54
N TYR A 77 1.83 -0.24 -5.07
CA TYR A 77 1.61 -1.53 -4.42
C TYR A 77 2.62 -2.52 -4.98
N ASP A 78 3.06 -3.43 -4.13
CA ASP A 78 3.97 -4.50 -4.48
C ASP A 78 3.40 -5.80 -3.89
N LEU A 79 3.05 -6.73 -4.77
CA LEU A 79 2.35 -7.97 -4.44
C LEU A 79 3.20 -9.14 -4.93
N PHE A 80 3.29 -10.20 -4.13
CA PHE A 80 4.03 -11.38 -4.52
C PHE A 80 3.11 -12.59 -4.58
N THR A 81 3.35 -13.47 -5.53
CA THR A 81 2.61 -14.75 -5.59
C THR A 81 3.54 -15.94 -5.56
N SER A 82 3.07 -17.04 -4.96
CA SER A 82 3.78 -18.31 -4.88
C SER A 82 2.94 -19.50 -5.35
N THR A 83 3.57 -20.63 -5.66
CA THR A 83 2.90 -21.91 -5.95
C THR A 83 2.38 -22.62 -4.70
N SER A 84 2.77 -22.17 -3.51
CA SER A 84 2.32 -22.70 -2.22
C SER A 84 2.29 -21.59 -1.16
N PRO A 85 1.51 -21.73 -0.07
CA PRO A 85 1.39 -20.68 0.96
C PRO A 85 2.71 -20.23 1.58
N ASP A 86 3.67 -21.15 1.75
CA ASP A 86 4.99 -20.88 2.36
C ASP A 86 6.14 -20.98 1.35
N GLY A 87 5.83 -20.93 0.05
CA GLY A 87 6.83 -21.07 -1.01
C GLY A 87 7.56 -19.77 -1.29
N ASP A 88 8.66 -19.86 -2.02
CA ASP A 88 9.35 -18.68 -2.53
C ASP A 88 8.43 -17.89 -3.47
N ASN A 89 8.64 -16.57 -3.49
CA ASN A 89 7.97 -15.70 -4.44
C ASN A 89 8.42 -16.09 -5.86
N ILE A 90 7.46 -16.16 -6.78
CA ILE A 90 7.74 -16.46 -8.20
C ILE A 90 7.26 -15.37 -9.14
N ASN A 91 6.28 -14.56 -8.71
CA ASN A 91 5.90 -13.35 -9.41
C ASN A 91 5.87 -12.18 -8.43
N GLU A 92 6.19 -11.01 -8.97
CA GLU A 92 6.11 -9.70 -8.34
C GLU A 92 5.20 -8.84 -9.21
N ILE A 93 4.09 -8.36 -8.65
CA ILE A 93 3.10 -7.56 -9.33
C ILE A 93 3.10 -6.18 -8.68
N MET A 94 3.60 -5.19 -9.42
CA MET A 94 3.71 -3.83 -8.98
C MET A 94 2.62 -2.95 -9.62
N VAL A 95 1.88 -2.19 -8.82
CA VAL A 95 0.96 -1.15 -9.30
C VAL A 95 1.53 0.20 -8.90
N TRP A 96 2.20 0.87 -9.82
CA TRP A 96 2.89 2.14 -9.56
C TRP A 96 1.88 3.27 -9.70
N LEU A 97 1.71 4.14 -8.73
CA LEU A 97 0.87 5.34 -8.88
C LEU A 97 1.69 6.57 -9.29
N ALA A 98 3.01 6.46 -9.37
CA ALA A 98 3.88 7.48 -9.95
C ALA A 98 5.19 6.86 -10.42
N ASN A 99 5.67 7.31 -11.58
CA ASN A 99 7.01 6.99 -12.05
C ASN A 99 7.85 8.27 -12.15
N ILE A 100 8.60 8.60 -11.09
CA ILE A 100 9.42 9.81 -11.00
C ILE A 100 10.89 9.39 -10.98
N ASN A 101 11.62 9.67 -12.07
CA ASN A 101 13.04 9.36 -12.23
C ASN A 101 13.41 7.87 -12.02
N ALA A 102 12.47 6.97 -12.26
CA ALA A 102 12.67 5.52 -12.23
C ALA A 102 12.16 4.88 -13.53
N GLY A 103 12.44 3.60 -13.70
CA GLY A 103 11.93 2.81 -14.80
C GLY A 103 11.44 1.45 -14.28
N PRO A 104 10.43 0.85 -14.91
CA PRO A 104 10.01 -0.50 -14.56
C PRO A 104 11.08 -1.52 -14.94
N ILE A 105 11.08 -2.67 -14.27
CA ILE A 105 11.77 -3.85 -14.76
C ILE A 105 11.06 -4.30 -16.03
N SER A 106 11.83 -4.56 -17.08
CA SER A 106 11.30 -4.95 -18.38
C SER A 106 12.30 -5.81 -19.13
N ASP A 107 11.82 -6.76 -19.93
CA ASP A 107 12.66 -7.52 -20.86
C ASP A 107 12.84 -6.80 -22.21
N VAL A 108 12.00 -5.80 -22.50
CA VAL A 108 11.97 -5.13 -23.80
C VAL A 108 12.35 -3.67 -23.65
N PHE A 109 13.46 -3.28 -24.30
CA PHE A 109 13.92 -1.90 -24.37
C PHE A 109 14.09 -1.45 -25.82
N ASN A 110 13.80 -0.17 -26.07
CA ASN A 110 14.08 0.44 -27.36
C ASN A 110 15.57 0.82 -27.50
N ALA A 111 15.96 1.33 -28.68
CA ALA A 111 17.33 1.75 -28.97
C ALA A 111 17.88 2.83 -28.01
N GLN A 112 17.00 3.59 -27.36
CA GLN A 112 17.35 4.62 -26.37
C GLN A 112 17.36 4.07 -24.93
N ARG A 113 17.32 2.75 -24.75
CA ARG A 113 17.26 2.04 -23.45
C ARG A 113 16.07 2.46 -22.58
N LYS A 114 14.95 2.82 -23.22
CA LYS A 114 13.68 3.00 -22.50
C LYS A 114 12.87 1.72 -22.58
N ALA A 115 12.32 1.31 -21.45
CA ALA A 115 11.43 0.17 -21.36
C ALA A 115 10.23 0.38 -22.30
N VAL A 116 9.84 -0.68 -23.01
CA VAL A 116 8.71 -0.68 -23.92
C VAL A 116 7.59 -1.50 -23.26
N PRO A 117 6.38 -0.94 -23.13
CA PRO A 117 5.28 -1.68 -22.52
C PRO A 117 4.88 -2.87 -23.38
N ALA A 118 4.61 -4.00 -22.73
CA ALA A 118 4.05 -5.19 -23.36
C ALA A 118 2.60 -4.95 -23.80
N VAL A 119 1.83 -4.24 -22.97
CA VAL A 119 0.44 -3.84 -23.26
C VAL A 119 0.25 -2.37 -22.91
N THR A 120 -0.51 -1.65 -23.73
CA THR A 120 -0.75 -0.21 -23.55
C THR A 120 -2.23 0.11 -23.37
N ASN A 121 -2.51 1.24 -22.70
CA ASN A 121 -3.85 1.81 -22.56
C ASN A 121 -4.89 0.85 -21.96
N ILE A 122 -4.48 0.06 -20.97
CA ILE A 122 -5.36 -0.82 -20.20
C ILE A 122 -6.24 0.06 -19.31
N GLY A 123 -7.55 0.05 -19.52
CA GLY A 123 -8.51 0.75 -18.66
C GLY A 123 -8.89 -0.11 -17.45
N LEU A 124 -8.43 0.23 -16.25
CA LEU A 124 -8.76 -0.46 -15.00
C LEU A 124 -8.94 0.53 -13.86
N GLU A 125 -9.98 0.31 -13.06
CA GLU A 125 -10.22 1.04 -11.80
C GLU A 125 -10.30 2.57 -11.97
N GLY A 126 -10.76 3.03 -13.14
CA GLY A 126 -10.91 4.45 -13.46
C GLY A 126 -9.67 5.14 -14.03
N ASP A 127 -8.55 4.42 -14.16
CA ASP A 127 -7.29 4.92 -14.71
C ASP A 127 -6.86 4.12 -15.95
N SER A 128 -5.89 4.68 -16.70
CA SER A 128 -5.28 4.02 -17.86
C SER A 128 -3.84 3.62 -17.53
N TRP A 129 -3.49 2.39 -17.85
CA TRP A 129 -2.22 1.76 -17.47
C TRP A 129 -1.45 1.24 -18.69
N ASN A 130 -0.14 1.28 -18.59
CA ASN A 130 0.77 0.51 -19.42
C ASN A 130 1.37 -0.61 -18.57
N LEU A 131 1.35 -1.83 -19.10
CA LEU A 131 1.96 -3.00 -18.47
C LEU A 131 3.36 -3.23 -19.02
N PHE A 132 4.31 -3.39 -18.12
CA PHE A 132 5.68 -3.81 -18.43
C PHE A 132 5.92 -5.18 -17.79
N ILE A 133 6.61 -6.05 -18.52
CA ILE A 133 6.93 -7.41 -18.08
C ILE A 133 8.44 -7.58 -18.17
N GLY A 134 9.04 -8.16 -17.12
CA GLY A 134 10.43 -8.58 -17.11
C GLY A 134 10.77 -9.55 -15.98
N SER A 135 12.04 -9.67 -15.62
CA SER A 135 12.49 -10.46 -14.47
C SER A 135 13.53 -9.73 -13.61
N ASN A 136 13.45 -9.92 -12.28
CA ASN A 136 14.48 -9.46 -11.34
C ASN A 136 15.53 -10.55 -11.02
N GLY A 137 15.46 -11.71 -11.69
CA GLY A 137 16.31 -12.88 -11.49
C GLY A 137 15.72 -13.94 -10.53
N ALA A 138 14.81 -13.56 -9.64
CA ALA A 138 14.08 -14.47 -8.75
C ALA A 138 12.59 -14.59 -9.15
N ASN A 139 11.97 -13.46 -9.51
CA ASN A 139 10.56 -13.35 -9.86
C ASN A 139 10.39 -12.96 -11.33
N ASN A 140 9.25 -13.36 -11.93
CA ASN A 140 8.69 -12.62 -13.05
C ASN A 140 8.04 -11.33 -12.51
N VAL A 141 8.28 -10.20 -13.16
CA VAL A 141 7.87 -8.88 -12.68
C VAL A 141 6.85 -8.29 -13.65
N PHE A 142 5.66 -7.97 -13.13
CA PHE A 142 4.58 -7.27 -13.83
C PHE A 142 4.44 -5.88 -13.24
N SER A 143 4.68 -4.84 -14.03
CA SER A 143 4.61 -3.44 -13.57
C SER A 143 3.53 -2.66 -14.32
N PHE A 144 2.45 -2.29 -13.63
CA PHE A 144 1.44 -1.37 -14.13
C PHE A 144 1.83 0.07 -13.81
N LEU A 145 2.04 0.88 -14.85
CA LEU A 145 2.37 2.30 -14.72
C LEU A 145 1.25 3.16 -15.35
N PRO A 146 0.82 4.24 -14.70
CA PRO A 146 -0.26 5.08 -15.20
C PRO A 146 0.22 5.91 -16.38
N THR A 147 -0.61 6.03 -17.41
CA THR A 147 -0.32 6.85 -18.57
C THR A 147 -0.38 8.35 -18.25
N SER A 148 -1.09 8.72 -17.17
CA SER A 148 -1.17 10.10 -16.65
C SER A 148 0.11 10.56 -15.94
N GLY A 149 1.07 9.66 -15.70
CA GLY A 149 2.35 9.92 -15.05
C GLY A 149 2.30 9.94 -13.51
N THR A 150 1.27 10.52 -12.89
CA THR A 150 1.09 10.48 -11.44
C THR A 150 -0.38 10.52 -11.05
N ILE A 151 -0.79 9.54 -10.24
CA ILE A 151 -2.06 9.48 -9.54
C ILE A 151 -1.85 9.93 -8.09
N GLN A 152 -2.52 11.02 -7.70
CA GLN A 152 -2.41 11.61 -6.35
C GLN A 152 -3.45 11.05 -5.36
N SER A 153 -4.56 10.53 -5.89
CA SER A 153 -5.63 9.92 -5.12
C SER A 153 -6.05 8.65 -5.84
N PHE A 154 -5.80 7.51 -5.22
CA PHE A 154 -6.08 6.21 -5.78
C PHE A 154 -7.05 5.46 -4.88
N SER A 155 -8.09 4.88 -5.47
CA SER A 155 -9.08 4.03 -4.80
C SER A 155 -9.52 3.00 -5.82
N ALA A 156 -9.20 1.74 -5.55
CA ALA A 156 -9.33 0.66 -6.52
C ALA A 156 -9.48 -0.69 -5.81
N ASP A 157 -10.07 -1.66 -6.50
CA ASP A 157 -9.91 -3.07 -6.18
C ASP A 157 -8.60 -3.61 -6.79
N ILE A 158 -7.63 -3.94 -5.94
CA ILE A 158 -6.35 -4.50 -6.37
C ILE A 158 -6.52 -5.85 -7.08
N ASN A 159 -7.57 -6.61 -6.76
CA ASN A 159 -7.85 -7.89 -7.40
C ASN A 159 -8.14 -7.75 -8.91
N SER A 160 -8.59 -6.58 -9.38
CA SER A 160 -8.80 -6.33 -10.81
C SER A 160 -7.51 -6.43 -11.63
N PHE A 161 -6.36 -6.05 -11.05
CA PHE A 161 -5.06 -6.18 -11.71
C PHE A 161 -4.63 -7.65 -11.83
N LEU A 162 -4.82 -8.45 -10.76
CA LEU A 162 -4.53 -9.89 -10.79
C LEU A 162 -5.42 -10.61 -11.80
N LYS A 163 -6.72 -10.30 -11.83
CA LYS A 163 -7.66 -10.85 -12.82
C LYS A 163 -7.27 -10.50 -14.25
N PHE A 164 -6.78 -9.28 -14.50
CA PHE A 164 -6.28 -8.90 -15.81
C PHE A 164 -5.10 -9.79 -16.22
N LEU A 165 -4.12 -9.99 -15.33
CA LEU A 165 -2.96 -10.83 -15.61
C LEU A 165 -3.35 -12.30 -15.83
N ILE A 166 -4.30 -12.83 -15.06
CA ILE A 166 -4.82 -14.18 -15.24
C ILE A 166 -5.46 -14.34 -16.62
N ALA A 167 -6.29 -13.37 -17.01
CA ALA A 167 -7.03 -13.46 -18.26
C ALA A 167 -6.19 -13.20 -19.52
N ASN A 168 -5.13 -12.40 -19.42
CA ASN A 168 -4.43 -11.87 -20.60
C ASN A 168 -2.93 -12.21 -20.65
N GLU A 169 -2.27 -12.39 -19.50
CA GLU A 169 -0.81 -12.46 -19.40
C GLU A 169 -0.30 -13.77 -18.78
N GLY A 170 -1.19 -14.75 -18.58
CA GLY A 170 -0.84 -16.10 -18.19
C GLY A 170 -0.46 -16.28 -16.71
N LEU A 171 -0.84 -15.35 -15.83
CA LEU A 171 -0.72 -15.55 -14.38
C LEU A 171 -1.66 -16.71 -13.96
N PRO A 172 -1.18 -17.79 -13.32
CA PRO A 172 -2.06 -18.88 -12.90
C PRO A 172 -3.01 -18.45 -11.77
N ASP A 173 -4.29 -18.79 -11.91
CA ASP A 173 -5.32 -18.51 -10.89
C ASP A 173 -5.23 -19.42 -9.65
N THR A 174 -4.34 -20.42 -9.70
CA THR A 174 -4.06 -21.35 -8.60
C THR A 174 -2.97 -20.87 -7.65
N GLN A 175 -2.34 -19.72 -7.94
CA GLN A 175 -1.26 -19.20 -7.11
C GLN A 175 -1.77 -18.47 -5.86
N PHE A 176 -0.95 -18.50 -4.82
CA PHE A 176 -1.23 -17.87 -3.54
C PHE A 176 -0.68 -16.45 -3.55
N LEU A 177 -1.47 -15.50 -3.06
CA LEU A 177 -1.06 -14.12 -2.77
C LEU A 177 -0.69 -13.99 -1.29
#